data_AF-A0A8S3WZ60-F1
#
_entry.id   AF-A0A8S3WZ60-F1
#
_cell.length_a   1.000
_cell.length_b   1.000
_cell.length_c   1.000
_cell.angle_alpha   90.00
_cell.angle_beta   90.00
_cell.angle_gamma   90.00
#
_symmetry.space_group_name_H-M   'P 1'
#
loop_
_entity.id
_entity.type
_entity.pdbx_description
1 polymer ?
#
loop_
_entity_poly.entity_id
_entity_poly.type
_entity_poly.pdbx_seq_one_letter_code
_entity_poly.pdbx_strand_id
1 'polypeptide(L)'
;MPRKRKGADLSRSTSKARNLRNSRSERTEEQIQQQNTDARVRMAQLHQEEPEDTRAERNEVRRLEQRQSRRFTVSRRRTNDQQRQQVHRAFISDSFLRLAFQYEPDIEYYAHSKVVIGAIDKECPHCHALKFKNEPAGMCCASDKEQLPEIETPLEPLNGLLIGTDPDSNVFLKRIVSELDALLNEHNELLKIFKSHMHLIKHQLESIFVDSMHPLLMMLLESWLAIVQLHEKL
;
A
#
# COMPACT_ATOMS: atom_id res chain seq x y z
N MET A 1 18.61 -17.90 38.07
CA MET A 1 18.36 -17.33 36.73
C MET A 1 17.46 -18.28 35.94
N PRO A 2 16.20 -17.93 35.63
CA PRO A 2 15.33 -18.80 34.82
C PRO A 2 15.83 -18.80 33.37
N ARG A 3 16.06 -19.99 32.78
CA ARG A 3 16.47 -20.11 31.37
C ARG A 3 15.37 -19.53 30.46
N LYS A 4 15.76 -18.60 29.57
CA LYS A 4 14.91 -18.13 28.46
C LYS A 4 14.41 -19.35 27.68
N ARG A 5 13.09 -19.54 27.63
CA ARG A 5 12.45 -20.51 26.73
C ARG A 5 12.77 -20.08 25.30
N LYS A 6 13.43 -20.94 24.52
CA LYS A 6 13.61 -20.73 23.08
C LYS A 6 12.22 -20.55 22.46
N GLY A 7 11.99 -19.42 21.79
CA GLY A 7 10.75 -19.16 21.07
C GLY A 7 10.46 -20.26 20.05
N ALA A 8 9.18 -20.58 19.84
CA ALA A 8 8.78 -21.52 18.81
C ALA A 8 9.19 -20.96 17.43
N ASP A 9 10.03 -21.70 16.71
CA ASP A 9 10.50 -21.35 15.37
C ASP A 9 9.37 -21.63 14.35
N LEU A 10 8.48 -20.65 14.18
CA LEU A 10 7.33 -20.70 13.26
C LEU A 10 7.74 -20.77 11.79
N SER A 11 9.02 -20.50 11.47
CA SER A 11 9.62 -20.60 10.14
C SER A 11 10.15 -22.00 9.80
N ARG A 12 10.21 -22.93 10.77
CA ARG A 12 10.82 -24.24 10.57
C ARG A 12 9.89 -25.22 9.87
N SER A 13 9.81 -25.12 8.54
CA SER A 13 9.19 -26.16 7.70
C SER A 13 10.02 -27.45 7.78
N THR A 14 9.60 -28.38 8.64
CA THR A 14 10.27 -29.66 8.80
C THR A 14 10.11 -30.54 7.55
N SER A 15 11.12 -31.36 7.25
CA SER A 15 11.05 -32.36 6.18
C SER A 15 9.82 -33.28 6.33
N LYS A 16 9.48 -33.63 7.58
CA LYS A 16 8.27 -34.40 7.91
C LYS A 16 6.98 -33.69 7.50
N ALA A 17 6.84 -32.39 7.79
CA ALA A 17 5.66 -31.62 7.40
C ALA A 17 5.54 -31.48 5.87
N ARG A 18 6.67 -31.32 5.17
CA ARG A 18 6.72 -31.26 3.70
C ARG A 18 6.32 -32.59 3.07
N ASN A 19 6.86 -33.69 3.57
CA ASN A 19 6.52 -35.05 3.12
C ASN A 19 5.04 -35.36 3.38
N LEU A 20 4.50 -34.99 4.55
CA LEU A 20 3.07 -35.14 4.84
C LEU A 20 2.17 -34.31 3.91
N ARG A 21 2.62 -33.14 3.46
CA ARG A 21 1.89 -32.33 2.47
C ARG A 21 1.91 -32.99 1.10
N ASN A 22 3.07 -33.46 0.63
CA ASN A 22 3.22 -34.14 -0.66
C ASN A 22 2.41 -35.46 -0.70
N SER A 23 2.50 -36.27 0.36
CA SER A 23 1.71 -37.50 0.50
C SER A 23 0.21 -37.24 0.72
N ARG A 24 -0.22 -36.00 0.99
CA ARG A 24 -1.64 -35.62 0.98
C ARG A 24 -2.11 -35.22 -0.41
N SER A 25 -1.28 -34.55 -1.20
CA SER A 25 -1.60 -34.16 -2.58
C SER A 25 -1.64 -35.34 -3.56
N GLU A 26 -0.93 -36.43 -3.25
CA GLU A 26 -0.89 -37.64 -4.08
C GLU A 26 -2.01 -38.65 -3.78
N ARG A 27 -2.95 -38.35 -2.87
CA ARG A 27 -4.01 -39.28 -2.49
C ARG A 27 -5.14 -39.30 -3.52
N THR A 28 -5.69 -40.48 -3.73
CA THR A 28 -6.94 -40.65 -4.48
C THR A 28 -8.14 -40.24 -3.64
N GLU A 29 -9.25 -39.88 -4.31
CA GLU A 29 -10.52 -39.50 -3.69
C GLU A 29 -10.99 -40.56 -2.66
N GLU A 30 -10.86 -41.84 -3.02
CA GLU A 30 -11.22 -43.00 -2.19
C GLU A 30 -10.37 -43.08 -0.91
N GLN A 31 -9.06 -42.84 -1.02
CA GLN A 31 -8.16 -42.80 0.14
C GLN A 31 -8.47 -41.61 1.04
N ILE A 32 -8.89 -40.47 0.47
CA ILE A 32 -9.33 -39.29 1.23
C ILE A 32 -10.63 -39.61 1.96
N GLN A 33 -11.60 -40.21 1.29
CA GLN A 33 -12.88 -40.59 1.88
C GLN A 33 -12.70 -41.61 3.01
N GLN A 34 -11.90 -42.65 2.79
CA GLN A 34 -11.60 -43.65 3.82
C GLN A 34 -10.92 -43.02 5.04
N GLN A 35 -9.95 -42.12 4.84
CA GLN A 35 -9.33 -41.46 5.99
C GLN A 35 -10.27 -40.52 6.73
N ASN A 36 -11.17 -39.84 6.00
CA ASN A 36 -12.19 -39.00 6.61
C ASN A 36 -13.20 -39.83 7.41
N THR A 37 -13.61 -41.00 6.90
CA THR A 37 -14.48 -41.93 7.64
C THR A 37 -13.78 -42.45 8.88
N ASP A 38 -12.53 -42.89 8.76
CA ASP A 38 -11.77 -43.40 9.89
C ASP A 38 -11.52 -42.31 10.95
N ALA A 39 -11.26 -41.07 10.52
CA ALA A 39 -11.12 -39.94 11.43
C ALA A 39 -12.44 -39.62 12.15
N ARG A 40 -13.58 -39.67 11.45
CA ARG A 40 -14.91 -39.49 12.06
C ARG A 40 -15.21 -40.58 13.10
N VAL A 41 -14.94 -41.85 12.77
CA VAL A 41 -15.13 -42.97 13.69
C VAL A 41 -14.24 -42.84 14.93
N ARG A 42 -12.95 -42.54 14.74
CA ARG A 42 -12.01 -42.31 15.86
C ARG A 42 -12.47 -41.15 16.74
N MET A 43 -12.91 -40.04 16.17
CA MET A 43 -13.41 -38.91 16.94
C MET A 43 -14.71 -39.25 17.68
N ALA A 44 -15.62 -40.02 17.07
CA ALA A 44 -16.85 -40.46 17.72
C ALA A 44 -16.56 -41.36 18.93
N GLN A 45 -15.62 -42.28 18.81
CA GLN A 45 -15.17 -43.13 19.93
C GLN A 45 -14.57 -42.29 21.07
N LEU A 46 -13.69 -41.35 20.74
CA LEU A 46 -13.11 -40.43 21.73
C LEU A 46 -14.18 -39.59 22.44
N HIS A 47 -15.23 -39.17 21.73
CA HIS A 47 -16.35 -38.43 22.33
C HIS A 47 -17.24 -39.31 23.22
N GLN A 48 -17.30 -40.63 22.97
CA GLN A 48 -18.11 -41.56 23.75
C GLN A 48 -17.43 -41.99 25.05
N GLU A 49 -16.10 -42.08 25.04
CA GLU A 49 -15.28 -42.43 26.21
C GLU A 49 -14.99 -41.22 27.13
N GLU A 50 -15.41 -40.03 26.72
CA GLU A 50 -15.08 -38.79 27.40
C GLU A 50 -15.94 -38.54 28.65
N PRO A 51 -15.34 -38.20 29.80
CA PRO A 51 -16.08 -37.80 30.99
C PRO A 51 -16.92 -36.53 30.79
N GLU A 52 -18.07 -36.45 31.47
CA GLU A 52 -18.99 -35.32 31.34
C GLU A 52 -18.39 -33.98 31.76
N ASP A 53 -17.55 -33.92 32.79
CA ASP A 53 -16.89 -32.67 33.22
C ASP A 53 -15.93 -32.12 32.15
N THR A 54 -15.12 -32.99 31.53
CA THR A 54 -14.24 -32.60 30.41
C THR A 54 -15.02 -32.18 29.18
N ARG A 55 -16.19 -32.79 28.95
CA ARG A 55 -17.10 -32.42 27.86
C ARG A 55 -17.70 -31.04 28.10
N ALA A 56 -18.15 -30.76 29.33
CA ALA A 56 -18.71 -29.47 29.73
C ALA A 56 -17.66 -28.35 29.62
N GLU A 57 -16.43 -28.59 30.09
CA GLU A 57 -15.33 -27.63 30.00
C GLU A 57 -14.99 -27.30 28.53
N ARG A 58 -14.84 -28.31 27.67
CA ARG A 58 -14.58 -28.10 26.24
C ARG A 58 -15.69 -27.32 25.55
N ASN A 59 -16.95 -27.60 25.90
CA ASN A 59 -18.09 -26.88 25.35
C ASN A 59 -18.10 -25.42 25.80
N GLU A 60 -17.75 -25.13 27.05
CA GLU A 60 -17.64 -23.76 27.55
C GLU A 60 -16.48 -23.00 26.89
N VAL A 61 -15.32 -23.64 26.72
CA VAL A 61 -14.19 -23.07 25.96
C VAL A 61 -14.63 -22.71 24.54
N ARG A 62 -15.28 -23.63 23.82
CA ARG A 62 -15.80 -23.38 22.47
C ARG A 62 -16.80 -22.21 22.45
N ARG A 63 -17.66 -22.11 23.46
CA ARG A 63 -18.64 -21.02 23.59
C ARG A 63 -17.96 -19.67 23.79
N LEU A 64 -16.93 -19.62 24.64
CA LEU A 64 -16.15 -18.42 24.91
C LEU A 64 -15.36 -17.97 23.67
N GLU A 65 -14.69 -18.90 22.98
CA GLU A 65 -13.98 -18.63 21.73
C GLU A 65 -14.92 -18.07 20.66
N GLN A 66 -16.11 -18.66 20.49
CA GLN A 66 -17.10 -18.17 19.54
C GLN A 66 -17.60 -16.78 19.92
N ARG A 67 -17.82 -16.50 21.21
CA ARG A 67 -18.21 -15.17 21.71
C ARG A 67 -17.12 -14.13 21.45
N GLN A 68 -15.85 -14.49 21.65
CA GLN A 68 -14.71 -13.62 21.38
C GLN A 68 -14.57 -13.32 19.89
N SER A 69 -14.67 -14.33 19.03
CA SER A 69 -14.64 -14.19 17.57
C SER A 69 -15.76 -13.28 17.05
N ARG A 70 -17.00 -13.48 17.55
CA ARG A 70 -18.13 -12.58 17.23
C ARG A 70 -17.88 -11.16 17.70
N ARG A 71 -17.36 -10.97 18.92
CA ARG A 71 -17.05 -9.64 19.47
C ARG A 71 -16.03 -8.91 18.61
N PHE A 72 -14.96 -9.57 18.19
CA PHE A 72 -13.93 -9.01 17.32
C PHE A 72 -14.50 -8.60 15.95
N THR A 73 -15.34 -9.46 15.36
CA THR A 73 -15.98 -9.16 14.06
C THR A 73 -16.91 -7.96 14.16
N VAL A 74 -17.71 -7.88 15.23
CA VAL A 74 -18.63 -6.76 15.47
C VAL A 74 -17.86 -5.47 15.76
N SER A 75 -16.80 -5.51 16.58
CA SER A 75 -16.00 -4.32 16.85
C SER A 75 -15.34 -3.79 15.58
N ARG A 76 -14.83 -4.67 14.72
CA ARG A 76 -14.24 -4.28 13.43
C ARG A 76 -15.26 -3.64 12.49
N ARG A 77 -16.49 -4.17 12.42
CA ARG A 77 -17.56 -3.56 11.62
C ARG A 77 -17.90 -2.16 12.14
N ARG A 78 -18.07 -2.02 13.45
CA ARG A 78 -18.37 -0.72 14.08
C ARG A 78 -17.30 0.34 13.83
N THR A 79 -16.02 -0.02 13.92
CA THR A 79 -14.93 0.93 13.65
C THR A 79 -14.94 1.39 12.19
N ASN A 80 -15.21 0.48 11.25
CA ASN A 80 -15.31 0.82 9.84
C ASN A 80 -16.53 1.72 9.57
N ASP A 81 -17.68 1.43 10.18
CA ASP A 81 -18.88 2.26 10.07
C ASP A 81 -18.66 3.67 10.65
N GLN A 82 -17.93 3.78 11.76
CA GLN A 82 -17.55 5.06 12.35
C GLN A 82 -16.63 5.87 11.42
N GLN A 83 -15.64 5.22 10.80
CA GLN A 83 -14.77 5.87 9.82
C GLN A 83 -15.56 6.39 8.61
N ARG A 84 -16.45 5.57 8.04
CA ARG A 84 -17.35 6.00 6.95
C ARG A 84 -18.17 7.21 7.33
N GLN A 85 -18.78 7.20 8.51
CA GLN A 85 -19.55 8.34 9.01
C GLN A 85 -18.68 9.59 9.21
N GLN A 86 -17.42 9.44 9.60
CA GLN A 86 -16.49 10.54 9.74
C GLN A 86 -16.17 11.19 8.38
N VAL A 87 -15.91 10.38 7.35
CA VAL A 87 -15.68 10.85 5.98
C VAL A 87 -16.91 11.59 5.46
N HIS A 88 -18.10 11.00 5.61
CA HIS A 88 -19.37 11.65 5.25
C HIS A 88 -19.55 13.00 5.95
N ARG A 89 -19.30 13.08 7.27
CA ARG A 89 -19.41 14.34 8.01
C ARG A 89 -18.41 15.38 7.54
N ALA A 90 -17.15 14.99 7.32
CA ALA A 90 -16.11 15.89 6.84
C ALA A 90 -16.43 16.46 5.45
N PHE A 91 -17.02 15.64 4.58
CA PHE A 91 -17.50 16.06 3.28
C PHE A 91 -18.65 17.07 3.39
N ILE A 92 -19.69 16.78 4.17
CA ILE A 92 -20.82 17.69 4.38
C ILE A 92 -20.39 18.98 5.10
N SER A 93 -19.40 18.90 5.98
CA SER A 93 -18.84 20.06 6.69
C SER A 93 -17.77 20.80 5.88
N ASP A 94 -17.63 20.52 4.59
CA ASP A 94 -16.77 21.29 3.70
C ASP A 94 -15.25 21.19 4.01
N SER A 95 -14.86 20.17 4.79
CA SER A 95 -13.50 19.92 5.29
C SER A 95 -12.80 18.89 4.41
N PHE A 96 -12.16 19.36 3.33
CA PHE A 96 -11.47 18.51 2.35
C PHE A 96 -10.09 17.98 2.79
N LEU A 97 -9.68 18.20 4.03
CA LEU A 97 -8.39 17.74 4.55
C LEU A 97 -8.29 16.20 4.42
N ARG A 98 -7.45 15.75 3.49
CA ARG A 98 -7.14 14.33 3.21
C ARG A 98 -8.31 13.49 2.66
N LEU A 99 -9.47 14.08 2.36
CA LEU A 99 -10.62 13.35 1.76
C LEU A 99 -10.26 12.73 0.41
N ALA A 100 -9.36 13.35 -0.36
CA ALA A 100 -8.89 12.81 -1.64
C ALA A 100 -8.25 11.41 -1.52
N PHE A 101 -7.74 11.03 -0.34
CA PHE A 101 -7.14 9.72 -0.09
C PHE A 101 -8.12 8.70 0.50
N GLN A 102 -9.37 9.09 0.77
CA GLN A 102 -10.42 8.27 1.36
C GLN A 102 -11.70 8.41 0.53
N TYR A 103 -11.71 7.73 -0.61
CA TYR A 103 -12.88 7.68 -1.49
C TYR A 103 -13.97 6.77 -0.90
N GLU A 104 -15.20 7.28 -0.81
CA GLU A 104 -16.38 6.51 -0.41
C GLU A 104 -17.43 6.57 -1.53
N PRO A 105 -17.80 5.42 -2.16
CA PRO A 105 -18.65 5.40 -3.35
C PRO A 105 -20.08 5.90 -3.12
N ASP A 106 -20.56 5.89 -1.87
CA ASP A 106 -21.92 6.33 -1.51
C ASP A 106 -22.03 7.86 -1.37
N ILE A 107 -20.91 8.59 -1.48
CA ILE A 107 -20.88 10.05 -1.47
C ILE A 107 -21.03 10.58 -2.90
N GLU A 108 -22.06 11.38 -3.14
CA GLU A 108 -22.24 12.09 -4.41
C GLU A 108 -21.29 13.28 -4.54
N TYR A 109 -20.00 13.01 -4.82
CA TYR A 109 -18.97 14.04 -4.91
C TYR A 109 -19.28 15.15 -5.92
N TYR A 110 -19.92 14.81 -7.05
CA TYR A 110 -20.25 15.75 -8.12
C TYR A 110 -21.34 16.77 -7.75
N ALA A 111 -22.18 16.48 -6.75
CA ALA A 111 -23.23 17.38 -6.30
C ALA A 111 -22.69 18.48 -5.37
N HIS A 112 -21.45 18.37 -4.93
CA HIS A 112 -20.90 19.25 -3.92
C HIS A 112 -20.39 20.56 -4.51
N SER A 113 -20.78 21.69 -3.92
CA SER A 113 -20.52 23.05 -4.42
C SER A 113 -19.03 23.38 -4.65
N LYS A 114 -18.13 22.78 -3.87
CA LYS A 114 -16.67 22.90 -4.03
C LYS A 114 -16.03 21.93 -5.02
N VAL A 115 -16.74 20.90 -5.48
CA VAL A 115 -16.27 19.91 -6.47
C VAL A 115 -16.84 20.28 -7.85
N VAL A 116 -16.73 21.56 -8.21
CA VAL A 116 -17.13 22.06 -9.52
C VAL A 116 -15.88 22.14 -10.38
N ILE A 117 -15.69 21.14 -11.24
CA ILE A 117 -14.72 21.21 -12.33
C ILE A 117 -15.36 22.13 -13.39
N GLY A 118 -14.85 23.36 -13.48
CA GLY A 118 -15.37 24.35 -14.43
C GLY A 118 -15.15 23.96 -15.89
N ALA A 119 -15.55 24.82 -16.83
CA ALA A 119 -15.24 24.61 -18.24
C ALA A 119 -13.74 24.81 -18.52
N ILE A 120 -13.25 24.16 -19.57
CA ILE A 120 -11.90 24.37 -20.12
C ILE A 120 -11.94 25.58 -21.05
N ASP A 121 -12.06 26.77 -20.48
CA ASP A 121 -12.32 28.02 -21.21
C ASP A 121 -11.24 29.09 -21.02
N LYS A 122 -10.24 28.83 -20.17
CA LYS A 122 -9.15 29.78 -19.91
C LYS A 122 -7.96 29.46 -20.77
N GLU A 123 -7.45 30.45 -21.49
CA GLU A 123 -6.21 30.28 -22.24
C GLU A 123 -5.02 30.37 -21.30
N CYS A 124 -4.09 29.43 -21.43
CA CYS A 124 -2.83 29.45 -20.70
C CYS A 124 -1.90 30.51 -21.31
N PRO A 125 -1.35 31.45 -20.53
CA PRO A 125 -0.46 32.49 -21.06
C PRO A 125 0.88 31.95 -21.59
N HIS A 126 1.28 30.73 -21.20
CA HIS A 126 2.57 30.16 -21.59
C HIS A 126 2.47 29.29 -22.85
N CYS A 127 1.47 28.41 -22.93
CA CYS A 127 1.35 27.46 -24.05
C CYS A 127 0.15 27.70 -24.97
N HIS A 128 -0.68 28.71 -24.68
CA HIS A 128 -1.93 29.03 -25.40
C HIS A 128 -2.97 27.90 -25.45
N ALA A 129 -2.78 26.84 -24.66
CA ALA A 129 -3.77 25.77 -24.52
C ALA A 129 -4.91 26.21 -23.61
N LEU A 130 -6.10 25.65 -23.83
CA LEU A 130 -7.23 25.84 -22.94
C LEU A 130 -7.01 25.02 -21.65
N LYS A 131 -7.23 25.66 -20.50
CA LYS A 131 -7.06 25.13 -19.15
C LYS A 131 -8.29 25.39 -18.29
N PHE A 132 -8.38 24.70 -17.15
CA PHE A 132 -9.40 25.02 -16.14
C PHE A 132 -9.05 26.30 -15.39
N LYS A 133 -10.07 27.03 -14.93
CA LYS A 133 -9.90 28.28 -14.17
C LYS A 133 -9.02 28.14 -12.93
N ASN A 134 -9.10 27.00 -12.23
CA ASN A 134 -8.37 26.72 -10.99
C ASN A 134 -7.28 25.66 -11.16
N GLU A 135 -6.81 25.44 -12.39
CA GLU A 135 -5.73 24.48 -12.65
C GLU A 135 -4.40 24.99 -12.07
N PRO A 136 -3.62 24.16 -11.35
CA PRO A 136 -2.32 24.59 -10.85
C PRO A 136 -1.33 24.83 -11.98
N ALA A 137 -0.44 25.80 -11.78
CA ALA A 137 0.62 26.12 -12.75
C ALA A 137 1.47 24.86 -13.05
N GLY A 138 1.82 24.66 -14.32
CA GLY A 138 2.61 23.52 -14.78
C GLY A 138 1.79 22.32 -15.29
N MET A 139 0.53 22.11 -14.85
CA MET A 139 -0.29 20.99 -15.34
C MET A 139 -0.64 21.12 -16.83
N CYS A 140 -0.91 22.35 -17.28
CA CYS A 140 -1.21 22.65 -18.68
C CYS A 140 0.06 22.76 -19.56
N CYS A 141 1.23 22.97 -18.96
CA CYS A 141 2.46 23.35 -19.66
C CYS A 141 3.55 22.26 -19.66
N ALA A 142 3.23 21.04 -19.25
CA ALA A 142 4.16 19.92 -19.09
C ALA A 142 4.79 19.38 -20.40
N SER A 143 4.75 20.14 -21.50
CA SER A 143 5.31 19.74 -22.79
C SER A 143 5.96 20.93 -23.48
N ASP A 144 7.22 21.18 -23.11
CA ASP A 144 8.26 21.87 -23.90
C ASP A 144 7.94 23.25 -24.49
N LYS A 145 7.02 24.01 -23.88
CA LYS A 145 6.74 25.41 -24.26
C LYS A 145 6.91 26.40 -23.13
N GLU A 146 7.82 26.11 -22.20
CA GLU A 146 8.25 27.10 -21.21
C GLU A 146 9.45 27.86 -21.75
N GLN A 147 9.23 29.09 -22.24
CA GLN A 147 10.28 30.10 -22.15
C GLN A 147 10.42 30.44 -20.66
N LEU A 148 11.21 29.65 -19.95
CA LEU A 148 11.71 30.02 -18.64
C LEU A 148 12.41 31.39 -18.78
N PRO A 149 12.15 32.35 -17.88
CA PRO A 149 12.94 33.57 -17.82
C PRO A 149 14.42 33.19 -17.77
N GLU A 150 15.24 33.87 -18.58
CA GLU A 150 16.68 33.67 -18.58
C GLU A 150 17.18 33.86 -17.14
N ILE A 151 17.76 32.80 -16.57
CA ILE A 151 18.27 32.82 -15.20
C ILE A 151 19.37 33.88 -15.19
N GLU A 152 19.11 35.00 -14.49
CA GLU A 152 20.10 36.08 -14.38
C GLU A 152 21.43 35.50 -13.89
N THR A 153 22.52 35.89 -14.55
CA THR A 153 23.88 35.48 -14.19
C THR A 153 24.11 35.71 -12.70
N PRO A 154 24.56 34.69 -11.94
CA PRO A 154 24.76 34.82 -10.50
C PRO A 154 25.68 36.00 -10.19
N LEU A 155 25.41 36.71 -9.08
CA LEU A 155 26.28 37.81 -8.65
C LEU A 155 27.66 37.27 -8.22
N GLU A 156 28.73 38.03 -8.50
CA GLU A 156 30.06 37.75 -7.95
C GLU A 156 30.04 37.82 -6.41
N PRO A 157 30.74 36.92 -5.69
CA PRO A 157 31.82 36.01 -6.13
C PRO A 157 31.36 34.59 -6.53
N LEU A 158 30.05 34.31 -6.52
CA LEU A 158 29.52 32.97 -6.79
C LEU A 158 29.75 32.54 -8.25
N ASN A 159 29.64 33.50 -9.17
CA ASN A 159 29.87 33.27 -10.59
C ASN A 159 31.32 32.90 -10.89
N GLY A 160 32.30 33.58 -10.28
CA GLY A 160 33.71 33.22 -10.40
C GLY A 160 34.05 31.82 -9.86
N LEU A 161 33.40 31.42 -8.75
CA LEU A 161 33.52 30.08 -8.16
C LEU A 161 32.88 28.97 -9.02
N LEU A 162 31.82 29.30 -9.76
CA LEU A 162 31.11 28.36 -10.64
C LEU A 162 31.77 28.22 -12.02
N ILE A 163 32.33 29.29 -12.58
CA ILE A 163 32.97 29.31 -13.91
C ILE A 163 34.44 28.85 -13.85
N GLY A 164 35.05 28.80 -12.67
CA GLY A 164 36.43 28.33 -12.52
C GLY A 164 37.48 29.43 -12.63
N THR A 165 37.08 30.70 -12.55
CA THR A 165 38.00 31.85 -12.60
C THR A 165 38.61 32.18 -11.24
N ASP A 166 37.99 31.73 -10.14
CA ASP A 166 38.49 31.90 -8.78
C ASP A 166 39.43 30.74 -8.37
N PRO A 167 40.53 30.99 -7.64
CA PRO A 167 41.45 29.93 -7.17
C PRO A 167 40.78 28.82 -6.35
N ASP A 168 39.70 29.13 -5.62
CA ASP A 168 38.98 28.20 -4.75
C ASP A 168 37.87 27.43 -5.50
N SER A 169 37.64 27.72 -6.78
CA SER A 169 36.58 27.09 -7.60
C SER A 169 36.67 25.56 -7.60
N ASN A 170 37.88 25.00 -7.63
CA ASN A 170 38.07 23.54 -7.64
C ASN A 170 37.57 22.90 -6.34
N VAL A 171 37.85 23.54 -5.20
CA VAL A 171 37.43 23.07 -3.87
C VAL A 171 35.92 23.21 -3.73
N PHE A 172 35.37 24.35 -4.17
CA PHE A 172 33.94 24.63 -4.16
C PHE A 172 33.14 23.64 -5.01
N LEU A 173 33.53 23.42 -6.27
CA LEU A 173 32.85 22.48 -7.17
C LEU A 173 32.96 21.03 -6.69
N LYS A 174 34.12 20.60 -6.18
CA LYS A 174 34.26 19.26 -5.58
C LYS A 174 33.33 19.05 -4.39
N ARG A 175 33.16 20.09 -3.56
CA ARG A 175 32.24 20.04 -2.42
C ARG A 175 30.80 19.90 -2.89
N ILE A 176 30.37 20.71 -3.86
CA ILE A 176 29.02 20.62 -4.45
C ILE A 176 28.78 19.23 -5.03
N VAL A 177 29.71 18.71 -5.84
CA VAL A 177 29.58 17.37 -6.44
C VAL A 177 29.47 16.31 -5.36
N SER A 178 30.30 16.37 -4.30
CA SER A 178 30.23 15.40 -3.21
C SER A 178 28.91 15.45 -2.41
N GLU A 179 28.35 16.65 -2.20
CA GLU A 179 27.08 16.82 -1.51
C GLU A 179 25.90 16.33 -2.38
N LEU A 180 25.94 16.60 -3.69
CA LEU A 180 24.96 16.08 -4.65
C LEU A 180 25.03 14.56 -4.78
N ASP A 181 26.23 13.98 -4.83
CA ASP A 181 26.42 12.52 -4.87
C ASP A 181 25.92 11.85 -3.58
N ALA A 182 26.14 12.48 -2.42
CA ALA A 182 25.61 11.98 -1.15
C ALA A 182 24.08 11.98 -1.14
N LEU A 183 23.45 13.09 -1.57
CA LEU A 183 21.99 13.20 -1.68
C LEU A 183 21.43 12.19 -2.69
N LEU A 184 22.06 12.03 -3.85
CA LEU A 184 21.65 11.05 -4.86
C LEU A 184 21.71 9.62 -4.32
N ASN A 185 22.75 9.29 -3.55
CA ASN A 185 22.87 7.99 -2.90
C ASN A 185 21.79 7.77 -1.83
N GLU A 186 21.47 8.78 -1.00
CA GLU A 186 20.36 8.70 -0.05
C GLU A 186 19.01 8.48 -0.76
N HIS A 187 18.74 9.23 -1.83
CA HIS A 187 17.54 9.05 -2.65
C HIS A 187 17.47 7.65 -3.26
N ASN A 188 18.59 7.11 -3.74
CA ASN A 188 18.66 5.75 -4.28
C ASN A 188 18.41 4.67 -3.23
N GLU A 189 18.90 4.84 -2.00
CA GLU A 189 18.59 3.92 -0.90
C GLU A 189 17.12 3.99 -0.49
N LEU A 190 16.52 5.19 -0.43
CA LEU A 190 15.09 5.36 -0.21
C LEU A 190 14.25 4.69 -1.31
N LEU A 191 14.67 4.79 -2.57
CA LEU A 191 14.03 4.12 -3.70
C LEU A 191 14.14 2.58 -3.59
N LYS A 192 15.29 2.04 -3.16
CA LYS A 192 15.44 0.60 -2.91
C LYS A 192 14.51 0.11 -1.81
N ILE A 193 14.43 0.84 -0.70
CA ILE A 193 13.50 0.54 0.40
C ILE A 193 12.06 0.57 -0.10
N PHE A 194 11.69 1.62 -0.83
CA PHE A 194 10.35 1.74 -1.40
C PHE A 194 10.03 0.58 -2.35
N LYS A 195 10.93 0.23 -3.29
CA LYS A 195 10.81 -0.92 -4.21
C LYS A 195 10.62 -2.25 -3.47
N SER A 196 11.38 -2.48 -2.39
CA SER A 196 11.27 -3.72 -1.60
C SER A 196 9.90 -3.86 -0.93
N HIS A 197 9.36 -2.77 -0.36
CA HIS A 197 8.04 -2.76 0.27
C HIS A 197 6.92 -2.78 -0.77
N MET A 198 7.15 -2.22 -1.94
CA MET A 198 6.24 -2.21 -3.08
C MET A 198 5.85 -3.63 -3.54
N HIS A 199 6.82 -4.55 -3.66
CA HIS A 199 6.52 -5.95 -3.99
C HIS A 199 5.66 -6.63 -2.93
N LEU A 200 5.88 -6.30 -1.65
CA LEU A 200 5.08 -6.80 -0.56
C LEU A 200 3.64 -6.27 -0.66
N ILE A 201 3.46 -4.98 -0.95
CA ILE A 201 2.15 -4.34 -1.16
C ILE A 201 1.45 -4.92 -2.40
N LYS A 202 2.18 -5.14 -3.50
CA LYS A 202 1.65 -5.75 -4.73
C LYS A 202 1.15 -7.18 -4.49
N HIS A 203 1.93 -8.02 -3.80
CA HIS A 203 1.51 -9.38 -3.45
C HIS A 203 0.32 -9.39 -2.49
N GLN A 204 0.26 -8.44 -1.54
CA GLN A 204 -0.89 -8.29 -0.64
C GLN A 204 -2.15 -7.87 -1.42
N LEU A 205 -2.04 -6.91 -2.35
CA LEU A 205 -3.14 -6.47 -3.21
C LEU A 205 -3.59 -7.60 -4.16
N GLU A 206 -2.68 -8.29 -4.84
CA GLU A 206 -3.04 -9.43 -5.72
C GLU A 206 -3.74 -10.56 -4.96
N SER A 207 -3.41 -10.77 -3.67
CA SER A 207 -4.08 -11.78 -2.83
C SER A 207 -5.47 -11.36 -2.32
N ILE A 208 -5.79 -10.06 -2.30
CA ILE A 208 -7.03 -9.51 -1.73
C ILE A 208 -8.08 -9.25 -2.83
N PHE A 209 -7.70 -9.24 -4.11
CA PHE A 209 -8.41 -8.45 -5.11
C PHE A 209 -8.70 -9.18 -6.44
N VAL A 210 -9.08 -10.45 -6.39
CA VAL A 210 -9.48 -11.19 -7.60
C VAL A 210 -10.98 -11.03 -7.92
N ASP A 211 -11.85 -10.64 -6.99
CA ASP A 211 -13.30 -10.76 -7.22
C ASP A 211 -14.09 -9.47 -7.47
N SER A 212 -13.50 -8.27 -7.38
CA SER A 212 -14.28 -7.05 -7.64
C SER A 212 -13.44 -5.79 -7.81
N MET A 213 -13.05 -5.42 -9.05
CA MET A 213 -12.78 -4.00 -9.27
C MET A 213 -13.00 -3.41 -10.66
N HIS A 214 -13.36 -2.12 -10.57
CA HIS A 214 -13.73 -1.18 -11.61
C HIS A 214 -12.52 -0.80 -12.50
N PRO A 215 -12.70 -0.67 -13.82
CA PRO A 215 -11.65 -0.39 -14.81
C PRO A 215 -10.70 0.80 -14.51
N LEU A 216 -11.16 1.80 -13.75
CA LEU A 216 -10.38 3.00 -13.44
C LEU A 216 -9.21 2.72 -12.49
N LEU A 217 -9.36 1.76 -11.57
CA LEU A 217 -8.32 1.45 -10.59
C LEU A 217 -7.25 0.53 -11.19
N MET A 218 -7.62 -0.28 -12.18
CA MET A 218 -6.68 -1.00 -13.04
C MET A 218 -5.84 -0.03 -13.88
N MET A 219 -6.45 1.00 -14.50
CA MET A 219 -5.68 2.01 -15.25
C MET A 219 -4.72 2.82 -14.38
N LEU A 220 -5.07 3.12 -13.13
CA LEU A 220 -4.18 3.81 -12.19
C LEU A 220 -3.02 2.91 -11.74
N LEU A 221 -3.29 1.61 -11.50
CA LEU A 221 -2.26 0.61 -11.21
C LEU A 221 -1.31 0.40 -12.40
N GLU A 222 -1.84 0.35 -13.62
CA GLU A 222 -1.05 0.17 -14.84
C GLU A 222 -0.24 1.43 -15.17
N SER A 223 -0.81 2.63 -15.01
CA SER A 223 -0.09 3.89 -15.18
C SER A 223 1.01 4.05 -14.14
N TRP A 224 0.76 3.65 -12.90
CA TRP A 224 1.77 3.67 -11.86
C TRP A 224 2.85 2.59 -12.07
N LEU A 225 2.49 1.40 -12.53
CA LEU A 225 3.45 0.36 -12.92
C LEU A 225 4.31 0.80 -14.11
N ALA A 226 3.73 1.52 -15.08
CA ALA A 226 4.45 2.09 -16.21
C ALA A 226 5.45 3.18 -15.78
N ILE A 227 5.08 4.05 -14.82
CA ILE A 227 5.99 5.04 -14.23
C ILE A 227 7.15 4.36 -13.49
N VAL A 228 6.87 3.27 -12.74
CA VAL A 228 7.90 2.49 -12.03
C VAL A 228 8.85 1.79 -13.01
N GLN A 229 8.34 1.28 -14.15
CA GLN A 229 9.15 0.66 -15.20
C GLN A 229 9.97 1.66 -16.02
N LEU A 230 9.46 2.89 -16.22
CA LEU A 230 10.20 3.95 -16.90
C LEU A 230 11.46 4.36 -16.11
N HIS A 231 11.38 4.32 -14.78
CA HIS A 231 12.48 4.60 -13.85
C HIS A 231 13.45 3.41 -13.66
N GLU A 232 13.23 2.30 -14.35
CA GLU A 232 14.12 1.12 -14.39
C GLU A 232 15.02 1.11 -15.65
N LYS A 233 14.76 2.02 -16.60
CA LYS A 233 15.50 2.16 -17.86
C LYS A 233 16.39 3.42 -17.93
N LEU A 234 16.44 4.19 -16.85
CA LEU A 234 17.38 5.29 -16.59
C LEU A 234 18.34 4.84 -15.49
#